data_AF-A0A0K0EVW0-F1
#
_entry.id   AF-A0A0K0EVW0-F1
#
_cell.length_a   1.000
_cell.length_b   1.000
_cell.length_c   1.000
_cell.angle_alpha   90.00
_cell.angle_beta   90.00
_cell.angle_gamma   90.00
#
_symmetry.space_group_name_H-M   'P 1'
#
loop_
_entity.id
_entity.type
_entity.pdbx_description
1 polymer ?
#
loop_
_entity_poly.entity_id
_entity_poly.type
_entity_poly.pdbx_seq_one_letter_code
_entity_poly.pdbx_strand_id
1 'polypeptide(L)'
;MEKLDRANRGGNGLKPLIQYMNPGEKNPTALAVELFFRTNISVIKEVYPDIIERENLREELKDRFERLLHQPLGNSLYIYYHKWKAVSPDCQFGYLIRVVKTIYERYVWKQFNLQSMKGCKQRSDESIIDYNDRFGSRLAEIYPDNENSMYRASMNEPERDDHWRMKIVNIYVASLTNELREKIPIFDSNNKHLEHAMNTAVFHEKKHIDRE
;
A
#
# COMPACT_ATOMS: atom_id res chain seq x y z
N MET A 1 8.64 -30.03 -3.12
CA MET A 1 7.21 -29.59 -3.12
C MET A 1 6.23 -30.31 -2.19
N GLU A 2 6.36 -31.60 -1.89
CA GLU A 2 5.29 -32.37 -1.22
C GLU A 2 4.79 -31.81 0.14
N LYS A 3 5.68 -31.18 0.94
CA LYS A 3 5.28 -30.49 2.19
C LYS A 3 4.30 -29.34 1.92
N LEU A 4 4.56 -28.57 0.85
CA LEU A 4 3.74 -27.44 0.46
C LEU A 4 2.42 -27.89 -0.18
N ASP A 5 2.43 -28.98 -0.95
CA ASP A 5 1.20 -29.60 -1.45
C ASP A 5 0.32 -30.15 -0.33
N ARG A 6 0.93 -30.67 0.74
CA ARG A 6 0.20 -31.06 1.96
C ARG A 6 -0.42 -29.84 2.68
N ALA A 7 0.34 -28.76 2.84
CA ALA A 7 -0.18 -27.52 3.42
C ALA A 7 -1.37 -26.94 2.61
N ASN A 8 -1.30 -27.05 1.28
CA ASN A 8 -2.37 -26.61 0.37
C ASN A 8 -3.64 -27.46 0.43
N ARG A 9 -3.58 -28.69 0.96
CA ARG A 9 -4.78 -29.51 1.21
C ARG A 9 -5.52 -29.08 2.48
N GLY A 10 -4.88 -28.31 3.36
CA GLY A 10 -5.51 -27.66 4.51
C GLY A 10 -6.04 -26.26 4.18
N GLY A 11 -6.77 -25.65 5.12
CA GLY A 11 -7.35 -24.30 4.95
C GLY A 11 -6.34 -23.14 4.94
N ASN A 12 -5.07 -23.40 5.29
CA ASN A 12 -4.00 -22.39 5.42
C ASN A 12 -2.94 -22.50 4.32
N GLY A 13 -3.32 -22.96 3.13
CA GLY A 13 -2.43 -23.08 1.98
C GLY A 13 -2.09 -21.74 1.30
N LEU A 14 -1.27 -21.85 0.25
CA LEU A 14 -1.02 -20.75 -0.69
C LEU A 14 -2.33 -20.34 -1.39
N LYS A 15 -2.49 -19.03 -1.57
CA LYS A 15 -3.70 -18.40 -2.12
C LYS A 15 -3.36 -17.62 -3.37
N PRO A 16 -4.10 -17.80 -4.48
CA PRO A 16 -3.87 -17.04 -5.70
C PRO A 16 -4.22 -15.56 -5.51
N LEU A 17 -3.59 -14.70 -6.31
CA LEU A 17 -3.74 -13.24 -6.25
C LEU A 17 -5.21 -12.80 -6.33
N ILE A 18 -6.00 -13.44 -7.18
CA ILE A 18 -7.42 -13.12 -7.38
C ILE A 18 -8.27 -13.21 -6.09
N GLN A 19 -7.85 -13.98 -5.08
CA GLN A 19 -8.56 -14.03 -3.78
C GLN A 19 -8.41 -12.75 -2.95
N TYR A 20 -7.49 -11.87 -3.32
CA TYR A 20 -7.21 -10.60 -2.65
C TYR A 20 -7.72 -9.39 -3.43
N MET A 21 -8.35 -9.61 -4.59
CA MET A 21 -8.79 -8.57 -5.51
C MET A 21 -10.32 -8.46 -5.54
N ASN A 22 -10.84 -7.29 -5.89
CA ASN A 22 -12.28 -7.15 -6.09
C ASN A 22 -12.72 -7.81 -7.42
N PRO A 23 -13.95 -8.33 -7.51
CA PRO A 23 -14.48 -8.87 -8.75
C PRO A 23 -14.42 -7.85 -9.90
N GLY A 24 -13.84 -8.25 -11.04
CA GLY A 24 -13.73 -7.41 -12.23
C GLY A 24 -12.49 -6.52 -12.31
N GLU A 25 -11.68 -6.43 -11.24
CA GLU A 25 -10.40 -5.73 -11.30
C GLU A 25 -9.39 -6.47 -12.18
N LYS A 26 -8.73 -5.74 -13.08
CA LYS A 26 -7.64 -6.31 -13.90
C LYS A 26 -6.30 -6.27 -13.18
N ASN A 27 -5.99 -5.19 -12.46
CA ASN A 27 -4.73 -4.99 -11.77
C ASN A 27 -4.95 -5.01 -10.26
N PRO A 28 -4.10 -5.70 -9.47
CA PRO A 28 -4.25 -5.71 -8.02
C PRO A 28 -3.95 -4.33 -7.44
N THR A 29 -4.68 -3.97 -6.39
CA THR A 29 -4.37 -2.81 -5.56
C THR A 29 -3.10 -3.07 -4.74
N ALA A 30 -2.46 -2.03 -4.19
CA ALA A 30 -1.29 -2.19 -3.34
C ALA A 30 -1.60 -3.04 -2.10
N LEU A 31 -2.80 -2.95 -1.53
CA LEU A 31 -3.24 -3.80 -0.41
C LEU A 31 -3.38 -5.26 -0.85
N ALA A 32 -4.01 -5.50 -2.01
CA ALA A 32 -4.14 -6.85 -2.56
C ALA A 32 -2.76 -7.50 -2.74
N VAL A 33 -1.79 -6.73 -3.25
CA VAL A 33 -0.39 -7.17 -3.41
C VAL A 33 0.27 -7.45 -2.05
N GLU A 34 0.11 -6.55 -1.07
CA GLU A 34 0.68 -6.72 0.27
C GLU A 34 0.14 -7.97 0.96
N LEU A 35 -1.19 -8.14 0.98
CA LEU A 35 -1.85 -9.31 1.58
C LEU A 35 -1.42 -10.60 0.88
N PHE A 36 -1.38 -10.58 -0.45
CA PHE A 36 -0.93 -11.71 -1.25
C PHE A 36 0.49 -12.14 -0.90
N PHE A 37 1.46 -11.21 -0.92
CA PHE A 37 2.85 -11.54 -0.59
C PHE A 37 2.99 -11.96 0.88
N ARG A 38 2.38 -11.22 1.81
CA ARG A 38 2.46 -11.50 3.25
C ARG A 38 1.96 -12.91 3.57
N THR A 39 0.76 -13.26 3.10
CA THR A 39 0.17 -14.58 3.36
C THR A 39 1.00 -15.69 2.73
N ASN A 40 1.31 -15.60 1.44
CA ASN A 40 1.98 -16.69 0.74
C ASN A 40 3.44 -16.87 1.21
N ILE A 41 4.15 -15.79 1.52
CA ILE A 41 5.51 -15.90 2.07
C ILE A 41 5.49 -16.46 3.50
N SER A 42 4.48 -16.12 4.33
CA SER A 42 4.33 -16.74 5.65
C SER A 42 4.18 -18.25 5.54
N VAL A 43 3.27 -18.72 4.69
CA VAL A 43 3.05 -20.15 4.46
C VAL A 43 4.33 -20.84 3.97
N ILE A 44 5.07 -20.23 3.03
CA ILE A 44 6.35 -20.80 2.56
C ILE A 44 7.36 -20.90 3.72
N LYS A 45 7.47 -19.89 4.56
CA LYS A 45 8.39 -19.88 5.71
C LYS A 45 7.98 -20.87 6.80
N GLU A 46 6.69 -21.07 7.02
CA GLU A 46 6.17 -22.08 7.95
C GLU A 46 6.47 -23.50 7.46
N VAL A 47 6.29 -23.76 6.17
CA VAL A 47 6.53 -25.09 5.56
C VAL A 47 8.02 -25.37 5.40
N TYR A 48 8.81 -24.35 5.07
CA TYR A 48 10.25 -24.41 4.85
C TYR A 48 10.94 -23.35 5.69
N PRO A 49 11.21 -23.58 7.00
CA PRO A 49 11.79 -22.57 7.89
C PRO A 49 13.23 -22.22 7.56
N ASP A 50 14.00 -23.18 7.05
CA ASP A 50 15.39 -22.98 6.67
C ASP A 50 15.53 -22.22 5.33
N ILE A 51 16.47 -21.27 5.30
CA ILE A 51 16.74 -20.47 4.10
C ILE A 51 17.46 -21.29 3.03
N ILE A 52 18.33 -22.23 3.43
CA ILE A 52 19.08 -23.05 2.48
C ILE A 52 18.11 -24.01 1.78
N GLU A 53 17.21 -24.66 2.53
CA GLU A 53 16.14 -25.49 1.96
C GLU A 53 15.28 -24.72 0.95
N ARG A 54 14.86 -23.48 1.27
CA ARG A 54 14.08 -22.64 0.34
C ARG A 54 14.85 -22.31 -0.94
N GLU A 55 16.14 -21.98 -0.83
CA GLU A 55 16.95 -21.62 -1.99
C GLU A 55 17.36 -22.84 -2.84
N ASN A 56 17.40 -24.04 -2.26
CA ASN A 56 17.53 -25.29 -3.00
C ASN A 56 16.27 -25.58 -3.85
N LEU A 57 15.10 -25.10 -3.41
CA LEU A 57 13.82 -25.22 -4.11
C LEU A 57 13.47 -23.98 -4.95
N ARG A 58 14.45 -23.08 -5.22
CA ARG A 58 14.18 -21.74 -5.77
C ARG A 58 13.33 -21.74 -7.03
N GLU A 59 13.61 -22.63 -7.98
CA GLU A 59 12.90 -22.64 -9.27
C GLU A 59 11.47 -23.15 -9.10
N GLU A 60 11.27 -24.18 -8.29
CA GLU A 60 9.94 -24.68 -7.94
C GLU A 60 9.10 -23.61 -7.24
N LEU A 61 9.72 -22.86 -6.32
CA LEU A 61 9.06 -21.74 -5.64
C LEU A 61 8.73 -20.60 -6.61
N LYS A 62 9.63 -20.25 -7.53
CA LYS A 62 9.36 -19.24 -8.56
C LYS A 62 8.20 -19.65 -9.47
N ASP A 63 8.21 -20.87 -9.98
CA ASP A 63 7.15 -21.43 -10.82
C ASP A 63 5.81 -21.51 -10.10
N ARG A 64 5.83 -21.83 -8.81
CA ARG A 64 4.61 -21.88 -7.99
C ARG A 64 4.06 -20.47 -7.78
N PHE A 65 4.91 -19.51 -7.45
CA PHE A 65 4.51 -18.12 -7.22
C PHE A 65 3.96 -17.47 -8.49
N GLU A 66 4.57 -17.75 -9.64
CA GLU A 66 4.07 -17.31 -10.94
C GLU A 66 2.65 -17.80 -11.22
N ARG A 67 2.35 -19.06 -10.92
CA ARG A 67 1.00 -19.63 -11.05
C ARG A 67 -0.02 -18.94 -10.16
N LEU A 68 0.37 -18.55 -8.95
CA LEU A 68 -0.51 -17.81 -8.04
C LEU A 68 -0.82 -16.40 -8.53
N LEU A 69 0.10 -15.78 -9.27
CA LEU A 69 -0.04 -14.45 -9.85
C LEU A 69 -0.82 -14.44 -11.16
N HIS A 70 -0.98 -15.59 -11.82
CA HIS A 70 -1.46 -15.67 -13.21
C HIS A 70 -2.88 -15.10 -13.41
N GLN A 71 -3.71 -15.14 -12.38
CA GLN A 71 -5.08 -14.63 -12.42
C GLN A 71 -5.21 -13.34 -11.57
N PRO A 72 -5.85 -12.28 -12.09
CA PRO A 72 -6.49 -12.16 -13.41
C PRO A 72 -5.50 -12.12 -14.59
N LEU A 73 -5.91 -12.64 -15.75
CA LEU A 73 -5.05 -12.67 -16.94
C LEU A 73 -4.56 -11.28 -17.36
N GLY A 74 -3.25 -11.16 -17.58
CA GLY A 74 -2.64 -9.91 -18.05
C GLY A 74 -2.60 -8.81 -16.98
N ASN A 75 -2.69 -9.16 -15.69
CA ASN A 75 -2.45 -8.20 -14.61
C ASN A 75 -0.98 -7.73 -14.61
N SER A 76 -0.76 -6.46 -14.27
CA SER A 76 0.56 -5.85 -14.32
C SER A 76 1.56 -6.50 -13.35
N LEU A 77 1.12 -7.01 -12.19
CA LEU A 77 2.00 -7.65 -11.22
C LEU A 77 2.60 -8.95 -11.78
N TYR A 78 1.77 -9.78 -12.42
CA TYR A 78 2.21 -10.97 -13.14
C TYR A 78 3.21 -10.63 -14.25
N ILE A 79 2.93 -9.60 -15.05
CA ILE A 79 3.83 -9.16 -16.14
C ILE A 79 5.20 -8.78 -15.58
N TYR A 80 5.24 -8.02 -14.48
CA TYR A 80 6.52 -7.67 -13.84
C TYR A 80 7.23 -8.90 -13.27
N TYR A 81 6.50 -9.80 -12.62
CA TYR A 81 7.07 -11.03 -12.08
C TYR A 81 7.70 -11.89 -13.17
N HIS A 82 6.94 -12.18 -14.23
CA HIS A 82 7.39 -12.96 -15.38
C HIS A 82 8.62 -12.33 -16.05
N LYS A 83 8.59 -11.01 -16.28
CA LYS A 83 9.73 -10.27 -16.84
C LYS A 83 10.98 -10.39 -15.98
N TRP A 84 10.89 -10.16 -14.67
CA TRP A 84 12.07 -10.18 -13.79
C TRP A 84 12.61 -11.57 -13.55
N LYS A 85 11.75 -12.59 -13.52
CA LYS A 85 12.16 -13.98 -13.54
C LYS A 85 12.99 -14.30 -14.79
N ALA A 86 12.55 -13.86 -15.97
CA ALA A 86 13.26 -14.09 -17.23
C ALA A 86 14.58 -13.31 -17.35
N VAL A 87 14.61 -12.06 -16.86
CA VAL A 87 15.81 -11.20 -16.90
C VAL A 87 16.88 -11.64 -15.90
N SER A 88 16.51 -12.34 -14.83
CA SER A 88 17.44 -12.76 -13.77
C SER A 88 17.15 -14.20 -13.34
N PRO A 89 17.37 -15.19 -14.22
CA PRO A 89 17.00 -16.58 -13.94
C PRO A 89 17.66 -17.12 -12.67
N ASP A 90 18.93 -16.77 -12.42
CA ASP A 90 19.69 -17.30 -11.28
C ASP A 90 19.44 -16.57 -9.95
N CYS A 91 18.60 -15.54 -9.92
CA CYS A 91 18.38 -14.76 -8.70
C CYS A 91 17.73 -15.59 -7.59
N GLN A 92 18.01 -15.22 -6.35
CA GLN A 92 17.37 -15.84 -5.17
C GLN A 92 15.87 -15.58 -5.18
N PHE A 93 15.09 -16.54 -4.67
CA PHE A 93 13.63 -16.42 -4.64
C PHE A 93 13.20 -15.18 -3.84
N GLY A 94 13.76 -14.99 -2.64
CA GLY A 94 13.46 -13.82 -1.81
C GLY A 94 13.85 -12.48 -2.47
N TYR A 95 14.93 -12.47 -3.26
CA TYR A 95 15.36 -11.28 -3.98
C TYR A 95 14.38 -10.91 -5.10
N LEU A 96 13.94 -11.88 -5.90
CA LEU A 96 12.95 -11.67 -6.96
C LEU A 96 11.67 -11.05 -6.41
N ILE A 97 11.15 -11.62 -5.31
CA ILE A 97 9.94 -11.14 -4.65
C ILE A 97 10.08 -9.67 -4.24
N ARG A 98 11.21 -9.31 -3.62
CA ARG A 98 11.49 -7.93 -3.20
C ARG A 98 11.54 -6.97 -4.38
N VAL A 99 12.22 -7.34 -5.46
CA VAL A 99 12.34 -6.50 -6.67
C VAL A 99 10.97 -6.29 -7.31
N VAL A 100 10.18 -7.36 -7.48
CA VAL A 100 8.85 -7.28 -8.08
C VAL A 100 7.93 -6.41 -7.24
N LYS A 101 7.93 -6.55 -5.91
CA LYS A 101 7.14 -5.71 -5.00
C LYS A 101 7.49 -4.23 -5.18
N THR A 102 8.78 -3.89 -5.10
CA THR A 102 9.25 -2.49 -5.28
C THR A 102 8.90 -1.90 -6.64
N ILE A 103 8.96 -2.69 -7.70
CA ILE A 103 8.66 -2.21 -9.06
C ILE A 103 7.15 -2.05 -9.26
N TYR A 104 6.36 -2.98 -8.73
CA TYR A 104 4.92 -2.88 -8.78
C TYR A 104 4.41 -1.69 -7.98
N GLU A 105 4.93 -1.48 -6.77
CA GLU A 105 4.68 -0.27 -5.98
C GLU A 105 4.97 0.97 -6.82
N ARG A 106 6.16 1.09 -7.45
CA ARG A 106 6.49 2.21 -8.34
C ARG A 106 5.54 2.36 -9.53
N TYR A 107 5.04 1.26 -10.10
CA TYR A 107 4.06 1.29 -11.18
C TYR A 107 2.73 1.87 -10.68
N VAL A 108 2.21 1.35 -9.57
CA VAL A 108 0.99 1.83 -8.92
C VAL A 108 1.17 3.32 -8.55
N TRP A 109 2.33 3.71 -8.02
CA TRP A 109 2.71 5.09 -7.74
C TRP A 109 2.68 6.03 -8.95
N LYS A 110 3.18 5.59 -10.11
CA LYS A 110 3.19 6.42 -11.33
C LYS A 110 1.79 6.60 -11.92
N GLN A 111 0.88 5.67 -11.67
CA GLN A 111 -0.50 5.74 -12.14
C GLN A 111 -1.38 6.59 -11.20
N PHE A 112 -0.94 6.88 -9.97
CA PHE A 112 -1.66 7.80 -9.09
C PHE A 112 -1.50 9.25 -9.53
N ASN A 113 -2.60 9.82 -10.01
CA ASN A 113 -2.68 11.25 -10.22
C ASN A 113 -2.98 12.00 -8.91
N LEU A 114 -2.02 12.06 -7.98
CA LEU A 114 -2.17 12.87 -6.77
C LEU A 114 -2.40 14.37 -7.06
N GLN A 115 -2.15 14.85 -8.29
CA GLN A 115 -2.53 16.21 -8.68
C GLN A 115 -4.05 16.40 -8.71
N SER A 116 -4.84 15.33 -8.91
CA SER A 116 -6.30 15.42 -8.85
C SER A 116 -6.82 15.82 -7.47
N MET A 117 -6.03 15.61 -6.40
CA MET A 117 -6.37 16.04 -5.04
C MET A 117 -6.26 17.55 -4.83
N LYS A 118 -5.50 18.27 -5.67
CA LYS A 118 -5.35 19.74 -5.54
C LYS A 118 -6.67 20.51 -5.72
N GLY A 119 -7.64 19.89 -6.38
CA GLY A 119 -8.99 20.45 -6.52
C GLY A 119 -9.88 20.24 -5.30
N CYS A 120 -9.49 19.36 -4.37
CA CYS A 120 -10.22 19.07 -3.14
C CYS A 120 -9.85 20.08 -2.05
N LYS A 121 -10.18 21.36 -2.27
CA LYS A 121 -10.00 22.42 -1.26
C LYS A 121 -11.15 22.45 -0.27
N GLN A 122 -10.86 22.83 0.97
CA GLN A 122 -11.87 23.16 1.98
C GLN A 122 -12.66 24.38 1.49
N ARG A 123 -13.99 24.28 1.51
CA ARG A 123 -14.86 25.42 1.17
C ARG A 123 -14.94 26.38 2.35
N SER A 124 -15.22 27.65 2.10
CA SER A 124 -15.29 28.68 3.16
C SER A 124 -16.41 28.45 4.17
N ASP A 125 -17.44 27.72 3.78
CA ASP A 125 -18.63 27.39 4.56
C ASP A 125 -18.62 25.94 5.09
N GLU A 126 -17.55 25.18 4.83
CA GLU A 126 -17.43 23.76 5.18
C GLU A 126 -16.60 23.59 6.45
N SER A 127 -17.16 22.85 7.42
CA SER A 127 -16.44 22.49 8.64
C SER A 127 -15.22 21.62 8.33
N ILE A 128 -14.20 21.64 9.19
CA ILE A 128 -13.02 20.81 9.00
C ILE A 128 -13.35 19.31 9.03
N ILE A 129 -14.37 18.92 9.79
CA ILE A 129 -14.80 17.52 9.91
C ILE A 129 -15.40 17.06 8.57
N ASP A 130 -16.33 17.84 8.00
CA ASP A 130 -16.95 17.52 6.71
C ASP A 130 -15.91 17.52 5.57
N TYR A 131 -14.98 18.46 5.62
CA TYR A 131 -13.86 18.50 4.69
C TYR A 131 -12.96 17.26 4.81
N ASN A 132 -12.64 16.83 6.03
CA ASN A 132 -11.80 15.65 6.27
C ASN A 132 -12.45 14.39 5.70
N ASP A 133 -13.76 14.22 5.92
CA ASP A 133 -14.51 13.09 5.40
C ASP A 133 -14.52 13.09 3.86
N ARG A 134 -14.73 14.26 3.25
CA ARG A 134 -14.70 14.41 1.79
C ARG A 134 -13.29 14.17 1.21
N PHE A 135 -12.26 14.72 1.85
CA PHE A 135 -10.87 14.52 1.44
C PHE A 135 -10.46 13.05 1.56
N GLY A 136 -10.83 12.40 2.66
CA GLY A 136 -10.62 10.98 2.91
C GLY A 136 -11.33 10.10 1.88
N SER A 137 -12.61 10.37 1.61
CA SER A 137 -13.40 9.67 0.59
C SER A 137 -12.80 9.82 -0.79
N ARG A 138 -12.42 11.05 -1.18
CA ARG A 138 -11.78 11.31 -2.47
C ARG A 138 -10.42 10.64 -2.58
N LEU A 139 -9.66 10.63 -1.50
CA LEU A 139 -8.38 9.92 -1.43
C LEU A 139 -8.58 8.41 -1.56
N ALA A 140 -9.61 7.84 -0.95
CA ALA A 140 -9.96 6.42 -1.08
C ALA A 140 -10.42 6.06 -2.50
N GLU A 141 -11.11 6.95 -3.21
CA GLU A 141 -11.48 6.73 -4.63
C GLU A 141 -10.26 6.65 -5.54
N ILE A 142 -9.28 7.53 -5.35
CA ILE A 142 -8.06 7.53 -6.16
C ILE A 142 -7.00 6.58 -5.63
N TYR A 143 -7.11 6.18 -4.36
CA TYR A 143 -6.19 5.31 -3.65
C TYR A 143 -6.94 4.43 -2.62
N PRO A 144 -7.55 3.32 -3.08
CA PRO A 144 -8.37 2.44 -2.22
C PRO A 144 -7.62 1.82 -1.05
N ASP A 145 -6.28 1.85 -1.09
CA ASP A 145 -5.39 1.22 -0.11
C ASP A 145 -4.93 2.16 1.03
N ASN A 146 -5.55 3.34 1.16
CA ASN A 146 -5.14 4.40 2.10
C ASN A 146 -5.24 3.99 3.59
N GLU A 147 -6.10 3.04 3.96
CA GLU A 147 -6.43 2.82 5.37
C GLU A 147 -5.30 2.24 6.24
N ASN A 148 -4.25 1.61 5.66
CA ASN A 148 -3.29 0.85 6.47
C ASN A 148 -1.82 1.31 6.44
N SER A 149 -1.34 2.03 5.42
CA SER A 149 0.09 2.42 5.36
C SER A 149 0.37 3.92 5.40
N MET A 150 -0.60 4.78 5.03
CA MET A 150 -0.40 6.25 5.00
C MET A 150 -1.25 7.02 6.01
N TYR A 151 -2.34 6.41 6.48
CA TYR A 151 -3.26 7.00 7.45
C TYR A 151 -2.69 6.98 8.88
N ARG A 152 -2.10 5.84 9.32
CA ARG A 152 -1.58 5.62 10.67
C ARG A 152 -0.05 5.47 10.71
N ALA A 153 0.54 5.79 11.86
CA ALA A 153 1.92 5.46 12.15
C ALA A 153 2.14 3.94 12.09
N SER A 154 3.06 3.48 11.23
CA SER A 154 3.53 2.09 11.26
C SER A 154 4.52 1.93 12.40
N MET A 155 4.21 1.08 13.38
CA MET A 155 5.11 0.84 14.52
C MET A 155 6.25 -0.16 14.21
N ASN A 156 6.25 -0.82 13.05
CA ASN A 156 7.04 -2.05 12.85
C ASN A 156 7.88 -2.15 11.56
N GLU A 157 7.97 -1.11 10.73
CA GLU A 157 8.84 -1.17 9.53
C GLU A 157 9.76 0.05 9.39
N PRO A 158 11.04 -0.14 9.04
CA PRO A 158 11.99 0.95 8.86
C PRO A 158 11.61 1.83 7.66
N GLU A 159 11.14 3.03 7.95
CA GLU A 159 11.28 4.31 7.21
C GLU A 159 11.59 4.21 5.70
N ARG A 160 10.77 3.53 4.90
CA ARG A 160 10.94 3.50 3.43
C ARG A 160 9.84 4.15 2.61
N ASP A 161 8.81 4.71 3.25
CA ASP A 161 7.66 5.31 2.56
C ASP A 161 7.28 6.72 3.03
N ASP A 162 8.24 7.49 3.56
CA ASP A 162 8.00 8.85 4.08
C ASP A 162 7.55 9.85 3.00
N HIS A 163 8.09 9.76 1.78
CA HIS A 163 7.87 10.80 0.76
C HIS A 163 6.39 11.03 0.41
N TRP A 164 5.56 9.97 0.36
CA TRP A 164 4.16 10.11 -0.03
C TRP A 164 3.24 10.45 1.13
N ARG A 165 3.52 9.97 2.34
CA ARG A 165 2.87 10.48 3.56
C ARG A 165 3.06 11.99 3.67
N MET A 166 4.31 12.45 3.46
CA MET A 166 4.63 13.87 3.40
C MET A 166 3.83 14.59 2.29
N LYS A 167 3.74 14.01 1.10
CA LYS A 167 3.07 14.66 -0.04
C LYS A 167 1.55 14.74 0.12
N ILE A 168 0.91 13.71 0.66
CA ILE A 168 -0.53 13.71 0.98
C ILE A 168 -0.81 14.75 2.06
N VAL A 169 -0.03 14.77 3.15
CA VAL A 169 -0.15 15.78 4.21
C VAL A 169 0.06 17.19 3.66
N ASN A 170 1.07 17.40 2.82
CA ASN A 170 1.32 18.71 2.22
C ASN A 170 0.17 19.15 1.31
N ILE A 171 -0.41 18.24 0.52
CA ILE A 171 -1.59 18.54 -0.30
C ILE A 171 -2.79 18.88 0.58
N TYR A 172 -3.04 18.09 1.63
CA TYR A 172 -4.12 18.31 2.58
C TYR A 172 -4.00 19.70 3.24
N VAL A 173 -2.85 20.02 3.83
CA VAL A 173 -2.58 21.31 4.50
C VAL A 173 -2.68 22.48 3.52
N ALA A 174 -2.15 22.34 2.31
CA ALA A 174 -2.25 23.39 1.28
C ALA A 174 -3.70 23.63 0.80
N SER A 175 -4.59 22.66 1.03
CA SER A 175 -5.98 22.68 0.58
C SER A 175 -6.95 23.16 1.68
N LEU A 176 -6.48 23.38 2.91
CA LEU A 176 -7.23 24.03 3.98
C LEU A 176 -7.52 25.51 3.66
N THR A 177 -8.47 26.11 4.38
CA THR A 177 -8.65 27.56 4.33
C THR A 177 -7.39 28.29 4.79
N ASN A 178 -7.25 29.56 4.38
CA ASN A 178 -6.09 30.36 4.76
C ASN A 178 -6.00 30.51 6.29
N GLU A 179 -7.13 30.74 6.97
CA GLU A 179 -7.13 30.97 8.43
C GLU A 179 -6.67 29.74 9.22
N LEU A 180 -7.01 28.55 8.73
CA LEU A 180 -6.62 27.31 9.40
C LEU A 180 -5.19 26.92 9.02
N ARG A 181 -4.82 27.04 7.75
CA ARG A 181 -3.50 26.69 7.23
C ARG A 181 -2.36 27.42 7.96
N GLU A 182 -2.53 28.70 8.26
CA GLU A 182 -1.53 29.50 8.98
C GLU A 182 -1.28 29.03 10.42
N LYS A 183 -2.24 28.29 11.00
CA LYS A 183 -2.18 27.76 12.37
C LYS A 183 -1.62 26.33 12.42
N ILE A 184 -1.52 25.64 11.28
CA ILE A 184 -0.99 24.27 11.22
C ILE A 184 0.55 24.31 11.32
N PRO A 185 1.15 23.60 12.29
CA PRO A 185 2.60 23.51 12.39
C PRO A 185 3.20 22.70 11.23
N ILE A 186 4.48 22.94 10.96
CA ILE A 186 5.25 22.06 10.07
C ILE A 186 5.47 20.74 10.80
N PHE A 187 4.84 19.67 10.31
CA PHE A 187 5.03 18.33 10.85
C PHE A 187 6.43 17.79 10.55
N ASP A 188 7.08 17.23 11.58
CA ASP A 188 8.31 16.43 11.48
C ASP A 188 8.03 15.09 10.78
N SER A 189 9.05 14.49 10.14
CA SER A 189 8.90 13.27 9.32
C SER A 189 8.18 12.15 10.07
N ASN A 190 8.50 11.96 11.35
CA ASN A 190 7.93 10.91 12.19
C ASN A 190 6.45 11.12 12.56
N ASN A 191 5.96 12.37 12.50
CA ASN A 191 4.58 12.73 12.83
C ASN A 191 3.74 13.09 11.59
N LYS A 192 4.29 12.96 10.39
CA LYS A 192 3.68 13.45 9.15
C LYS A 192 2.81 12.40 8.47
N HIS A 193 1.78 11.92 9.18
CA HIS A 193 0.71 11.09 8.61
C HIS A 193 -0.63 11.82 8.59
N LEU A 194 -1.54 11.41 7.70
CA LEU A 194 -2.76 12.16 7.40
C LEU A 194 -3.68 12.32 8.61
N GLU A 195 -3.85 11.26 9.41
CA GLU A 195 -4.67 11.28 10.62
C GLU A 195 -4.18 12.33 11.64
N HIS A 196 -2.86 12.47 11.81
CA HIS A 196 -2.31 13.49 12.69
C HIS A 196 -2.63 14.89 12.18
N ALA A 197 -2.43 15.14 10.88
CA ALA A 197 -2.74 16.43 10.27
C ALA A 197 -4.23 16.80 10.37
N MET A 198 -5.11 15.82 10.17
CA MET A 198 -6.56 15.98 10.32
C MET A 198 -6.95 16.32 11.76
N ASN A 199 -6.42 15.58 12.74
CA ASN A 199 -6.68 15.82 14.16
C ASN A 199 -6.15 17.20 14.62
N THR A 200 -4.97 17.61 14.14
CA THR A 200 -4.44 18.96 14.39
C THR A 200 -5.36 20.03 13.82
N ALA A 201 -5.85 19.86 12.59
CA ALA A 201 -6.76 20.81 11.98
C ALA A 201 -8.08 20.95 12.76
N VAL A 202 -8.68 19.82 13.20
CA VAL A 202 -9.87 19.80 14.06
C VAL A 202 -9.64 20.57 15.36
N PHE A 203 -8.49 20.36 16.01
CA PHE A 203 -8.15 21.05 17.24
C PHE A 203 -8.05 22.58 17.08
N HIS A 204 -7.45 23.04 15.97
CA HIS A 204 -7.30 24.46 15.69
C HIS A 204 -8.60 25.15 15.28
N GLU A 205 -9.52 24.46 14.60
CA GLU A 205 -10.85 24.98 14.29
C GLU A 205 -11.67 25.17 15.57
N LYS A 206 -11.71 24.18 16.47
CA LYS A 206 -12.44 24.29 17.75
C LYS A 206 -11.96 25.46 18.62
N LYS A 207 -10.63 25.63 18.72
CA LYS A 207 -10.04 26.77 19.42
C LYS A 207 -10.40 28.14 18.85
N HIS A 208 -10.81 28.20 17.58
CA HIS A 208 -11.25 29.44 16.95
C HIS A 208 -12.70 29.75 17.31
N ILE A 209 -13.57 28.75 17.22
CA ILE A 209 -15.00 28.87 17.58
C ILE A 209 -15.16 29.23 19.06
N ASP A 210 -14.34 28.67 19.96
CA ASP A 210 -14.40 28.98 21.40
C ASP A 210 -13.91 30.40 21.77
N ARG A 211 -13.39 31.17 20.80
CA ARG A 211 -12.87 32.54 20.99
C ARG A 211 -13.76 33.63 20.39
N GLU A 212 -14.77 33.24 19.61
CA GLU A 212 -15.82 34.12 19.08
C GLU A 212 -17.05 34.12 20.00
#